data_AF-A0A3G2L5N8-F1
#
_entry.id   AF-A0A3G2L5N8-F1
#
_cell.length_a   1.000
_cell.length_b   1.000
_cell.length_c   1.000
_cell.angle_alpha   90.00
_cell.angle_beta   90.00
_cell.angle_gamma   90.00
#
_symmetry.space_group_name_H-M   'P 1'
#
loop_
_entity.id
_entity.type
_entity.pdbx_description
1 polymer ?
#
loop_
_entity_poly.entity_id
_entity_poly.type
_entity_poly.pdbx_seq_one_letter_code
_entity_poly.pdbx_strand_id
1 'polypeptide(L)'
;MGEINYITHLNAVFEHFSKDKRLNATHISLYVALFQLWNHNFFKQEFYINREEVMAISKIGSKSTYHRCIKELNYWKYLNYYPSHNPFKGSRIKMFEFGTSTEQAVDQDCTKNGTSTGQVVVPIIKQIQTIETNKNKVQKKNLRNSESDENKNYGKNYPSVPYRDHLKISDEKNYDEPL
;
A
#
# COMPACT_ATOMS: atom_id res chain seq x y z
N MET A 1 -1.02 26.49 -1.96
CA MET A 1 -0.76 25.14 -2.50
C MET A 1 -1.97 24.78 -3.34
N GLY A 2 -1.78 24.50 -4.63
CA GLY A 2 -2.90 24.17 -5.52
C GLY A 2 -3.55 22.86 -5.10
N GLU A 3 -4.83 22.70 -5.39
CA GLU A 3 -5.53 21.43 -5.17
C GLU A 3 -4.96 20.36 -6.11
N ILE A 4 -4.56 19.21 -5.56
CA ILE A 4 -4.03 18.11 -6.37
C ILE A 4 -5.16 17.47 -7.15
N ASN A 5 -5.07 17.52 -8.48
CA ASN A 5 -5.97 16.78 -9.34
C ASN A 5 -5.52 15.32 -9.45
N TYR A 6 -6.32 14.40 -8.90
CA TYR A 6 -6.04 12.96 -8.91
C TYR A 6 -5.70 12.42 -10.30
N ILE A 7 -6.50 12.77 -11.32
CA ILE A 7 -6.39 12.23 -12.67
C ILE A 7 -5.15 12.77 -13.37
N THR A 8 -4.94 14.08 -13.30
CA THR A 8 -3.77 14.74 -13.91
C THR A 8 -2.48 14.22 -13.31
N HIS A 9 -2.42 14.12 -11.97
CA HIS A 9 -1.27 13.57 -11.26
C HIS A 9 -0.99 12.14 -11.67
N LEU A 10 -2.00 11.28 -11.68
CA LEU A 10 -1.84 9.87 -12.02
C LEU A 10 -1.34 9.69 -13.45
N ASN A 11 -1.89 10.45 -14.40
CA ASN A 11 -1.44 10.41 -15.80
C ASN A 11 0.03 10.85 -15.93
N ALA A 12 0.42 11.94 -15.28
CA ALA A 12 1.80 12.43 -15.30
C ALA A 12 2.77 11.40 -14.69
N VAL A 13 2.42 10.81 -13.56
CA VAL A 13 3.21 9.74 -12.93
C VAL A 13 3.39 8.55 -13.85
N PHE A 14 2.33 8.10 -14.53
CA PHE A 14 2.43 6.96 -15.45
C PHE A 14 3.30 7.27 -16.66
N GLU A 15 3.28 8.50 -17.15
CA GLU A 15 4.23 8.94 -18.17
C GLU A 15 5.68 8.89 -17.64
N HIS A 16 5.93 9.38 -16.42
CA HIS A 16 7.24 9.26 -15.77
C HIS A 16 7.67 7.79 -15.59
N PHE A 17 6.76 6.91 -15.19
CA PHE A 17 7.04 5.48 -15.04
C PHE A 17 7.43 4.81 -16.36
N SER A 18 6.79 5.18 -17.46
CA SER A 18 7.09 4.63 -18.79
C SER A 18 8.51 5.00 -19.27
N LYS A 19 9.03 6.15 -18.82
CA LYS A 19 10.35 6.66 -19.21
C LYS A 19 11.46 6.18 -18.27
N ASP A 20 11.16 5.94 -16.99
CA ASP A 20 12.15 5.52 -16.00
C ASP A 20 12.34 3.99 -15.97
N LYS A 21 13.40 3.53 -16.66
CA LYS A 21 13.78 2.12 -16.75
C LYS A 21 14.27 1.51 -15.42
N ARG A 22 14.52 2.32 -14.39
CA ARG A 22 14.98 1.83 -13.07
C ARG A 22 13.84 1.23 -12.26
N LEU A 23 12.59 1.64 -12.55
CA LEU A 23 11.41 1.13 -11.88
C LEU A 23 11.14 -0.33 -12.29
N ASN A 24 10.59 -1.07 -11.34
CA ASN A 24 10.10 -2.42 -11.57
C ASN A 24 8.62 -2.49 -11.13
N ALA A 25 7.95 -3.60 -11.38
CA ALA A 25 6.54 -3.76 -11.01
C ALA A 25 6.29 -3.54 -9.51
N THR A 26 7.23 -3.92 -8.63
CA THR A 26 7.09 -3.72 -7.17
C THR A 26 7.18 -2.24 -6.77
N HIS A 27 8.01 -1.45 -7.44
CA HIS A 27 8.05 0.01 -7.25
C HIS A 27 6.72 0.65 -7.63
N ILE A 28 6.19 0.30 -8.80
CA ILE A 28 4.92 0.85 -9.30
C ILE A 28 3.78 0.47 -8.35
N SER A 29 3.71 -0.79 -7.93
CA SER A 29 2.68 -1.25 -7.00
C SER A 29 2.77 -0.54 -5.64
N LEU A 30 3.97 -0.37 -5.11
CA LEU A 30 4.20 0.36 -3.86
C LEU A 30 3.80 1.83 -3.97
N TYR A 31 4.19 2.51 -5.05
CA TYR A 31 3.83 3.90 -5.27
C TYR A 31 2.31 4.08 -5.37
N VAL A 32 1.63 3.23 -6.14
CA VAL A 32 0.16 3.30 -6.30
C VAL A 32 -0.55 3.08 -4.97
N ALA A 33 -0.07 2.13 -4.14
CA ALA A 33 -0.60 1.92 -2.79
C ALA A 33 -0.44 3.17 -1.91
N LEU A 34 0.74 3.81 -1.94
CA LEU A 34 0.99 5.04 -1.19
C LEU A 34 0.15 6.22 -1.72
N PHE A 35 -0.05 6.30 -3.03
CA PHE A 35 -0.90 7.31 -3.67
C PHE A 35 -2.37 7.16 -3.26
N GLN A 36 -2.89 5.93 -3.18
CA GLN A 36 -4.25 5.66 -2.68
C GLN A 36 -4.40 6.13 -1.23
N LEU A 37 -3.42 5.84 -0.37
CA LEU A 37 -3.42 6.31 1.01
C LEU A 37 -3.32 7.84 1.10
N TRP A 38 -2.54 8.47 0.23
CA TRP A 38 -2.43 9.93 0.16
C TRP A 38 -3.76 10.59 -0.23
N ASN A 39 -4.47 10.03 -1.22
CA ASN A 39 -5.81 10.44 -1.60
C ASN A 39 -6.81 10.27 -0.44
N HIS A 40 -6.75 9.14 0.28
CA HIS A 40 -7.59 8.93 1.48
C HIS A 40 -7.31 9.94 2.60
N ASN A 41 -6.08 10.48 2.63
CA ASN A 41 -5.66 11.55 3.53
C ASN A 41 -5.87 12.95 2.95
N PHE A 42 -6.73 13.12 1.93
CA PHE A 42 -7.03 14.41 1.28
C PHE A 42 -5.78 15.15 0.80
N PHE A 43 -4.80 14.41 0.30
CA PHE A 43 -3.55 14.94 -0.24
C PHE A 43 -2.77 15.87 0.72
N LYS A 44 -2.80 15.57 2.03
CA LYS A 44 -1.98 16.30 3.02
C LYS A 44 -0.52 16.35 2.62
N GLN A 45 0.15 17.45 2.96
CA GLN A 45 1.57 17.66 2.68
C GLN A 45 2.44 16.50 3.19
N GLU A 46 2.10 15.94 4.36
CA GLU A 46 2.69 14.71 4.88
C GLU A 46 1.61 13.86 5.55
N PHE A 47 1.79 12.53 5.54
CA PHE A 47 0.90 11.59 6.22
C PHE A 47 1.67 10.42 6.82
N TYR A 48 1.06 9.76 7.80
CA TYR A 48 1.61 8.59 8.45
C TYR A 48 1.16 7.31 7.74
N ILE A 49 2.04 6.32 7.67
CA ILE A 49 1.78 5.01 7.10
C ILE A 49 2.14 3.91 8.10
N ASN A 50 1.28 2.90 8.16
CA ASN A 50 1.61 1.62 8.77
C ASN A 50 2.25 0.70 7.73
N ARG A 51 3.37 0.04 8.09
CA ARG A 51 4.11 -0.82 7.15
C ARG A 51 3.28 -2.01 6.70
N GLU A 52 2.64 -2.70 7.65
CA GLU A 52 1.83 -3.90 7.39
C GLU A 52 0.68 -3.59 6.43
N GLU A 53 0.01 -2.44 6.64
CA GLU A 53 -1.04 -1.94 5.75
C GLU A 53 -0.50 -1.67 4.34
N VAL A 54 0.58 -0.89 4.21
CA VAL A 54 1.15 -0.57 2.89
C VAL A 54 1.61 -1.85 2.17
N MET A 55 2.22 -2.79 2.87
CA MET A 55 2.62 -4.09 2.31
C MET A 55 1.41 -4.87 1.79
N ALA A 56 0.31 -4.91 2.54
CA ALA A 56 -0.92 -5.61 2.13
C ALA A 56 -1.59 -4.99 0.89
N ILE A 57 -1.63 -3.66 0.81
CA ILE A 57 -2.20 -2.93 -0.34
C ILE A 57 -1.31 -3.10 -1.58
N SER A 58 0.01 -2.96 -1.43
CA SER A 58 1.00 -3.10 -2.51
C SER A 58 1.30 -4.55 -2.91
N LYS A 59 0.66 -5.54 -2.28
CA LYS A 59 0.89 -6.97 -2.53
C LYS A 59 2.36 -7.39 -2.36
N ILE A 60 3.10 -6.71 -1.49
CA ILE A 60 4.49 -7.05 -1.16
C ILE A 60 4.50 -7.94 0.08
N GLY A 61 4.89 -9.21 -0.08
CA GLY A 61 5.00 -10.15 1.05
C GLY A 61 6.31 -10.06 1.84
N SER A 62 7.35 -9.45 1.28
CA SER A 62 8.69 -9.42 1.89
C SER A 62 9.05 -8.05 2.45
N LYS A 63 9.45 -8.01 3.73
CA LYS A 63 9.94 -6.80 4.40
C LYS A 63 11.18 -6.22 3.72
N SER A 64 12.11 -7.07 3.28
CA SER A 64 13.33 -6.60 2.59
C SER A 64 13.00 -5.95 1.26
N THR A 65 12.08 -6.52 0.49
CA THR A 65 11.60 -5.94 -0.77
C THR A 65 10.92 -4.60 -0.53
N TYR A 66 10.04 -4.50 0.46
CA TYR A 66 9.40 -3.23 0.84
C TYR A 66 10.43 -2.15 1.18
N HIS A 67 11.38 -2.47 2.07
CA HIS A 67 12.40 -1.50 2.51
C HIS A 67 13.34 -1.08 1.39
N ARG A 68 13.68 -1.97 0.46
CA ARG A 68 14.46 -1.64 -0.72
C ARG A 68 13.68 -0.68 -1.61
N CYS A 69 12.47 -1.06 -2.01
CA CYS A 69 11.66 -0.30 -2.96
C CYS A 69 11.30 1.10 -2.43
N ILE A 70 10.96 1.23 -1.14
CA ILE A 70 10.60 2.55 -0.57
C ILE A 70 11.81 3.49 -0.50
N LYS A 71 13.01 2.94 -0.23
CA LYS A 71 14.26 3.71 -0.24
C LYS A 71 14.64 4.14 -1.65
N GLU A 72 14.45 3.27 -2.63
CA GLU A 72 14.69 3.56 -4.05
C GLU A 72 13.72 4.65 -4.56
N LEU A 73 12.42 4.54 -4.28
CA LEU A 73 11.44 5.59 -4.58
C LEU A 73 11.78 6.93 -3.93
N ASN A 74 12.27 6.90 -2.68
CA ASN A 74 12.73 8.10 -1.98
C ASN A 74 13.97 8.71 -2.65
N TYR A 75 14.93 7.88 -3.04
CA TYR A 75 16.15 8.31 -3.70
C TYR A 75 15.88 8.92 -5.08
N TRP A 76 14.95 8.34 -5.85
CA TRP A 76 14.57 8.81 -7.18
C TRP A 76 13.57 9.97 -7.19
N LYS A 77 13.26 10.54 -6.03
CA LYS A 77 12.36 11.68 -5.89
C LYS A 77 10.95 11.42 -6.43
N TYR A 78 10.40 10.24 -6.13
CA TYR A 78 8.96 9.98 -6.23
C TYR A 78 8.21 10.33 -4.94
N LEU A 79 8.91 10.26 -3.80
CA LEU A 79 8.42 10.65 -2.48
C LEU A 79 9.58 11.01 -1.56
N ASN A 80 9.29 11.57 -0.38
CA ASN A 80 10.20 11.60 0.75
C ASN A 80 9.70 10.62 1.83
N TYR A 81 10.60 9.76 2.30
CA TYR A 81 10.35 8.75 3.32
C TYR A 81 11.08 9.07 4.62
N TYR A 82 10.32 9.18 5.70
CA TYR A 82 10.82 9.42 7.05
C TYR A 82 10.53 8.18 7.92
N PRO A 83 11.49 7.25 8.02
CA PRO A 83 11.30 6.01 8.77
C PRO A 83 11.09 6.30 10.25
N SER A 84 10.27 5.47 10.88
CA SER A 84 10.01 5.50 12.32
C SER A 84 10.04 4.08 12.87
N HIS A 85 10.61 3.93 14.07
CA HIS A 85 10.61 2.68 14.81
C HIS A 85 9.42 2.57 15.78
N ASN A 86 8.60 3.61 15.89
CA ASN A 86 7.45 3.62 16.81
C ASN A 86 6.22 2.95 16.13
N PRO A 87 5.76 1.78 16.63
CA PRO A 87 4.64 1.06 16.03
C PRO A 87 3.30 1.83 16.10
N PHE A 88 3.14 2.75 17.07
CA PHE A 88 1.91 3.54 17.24
C PHE A 88 1.84 4.76 16.32
N LYS A 89 3.00 5.30 15.91
CA LYS A 89 3.05 6.47 15.01
C LYS A 89 3.20 6.07 13.55
N GLY A 90 3.86 4.95 13.26
CA GLY A 90 4.19 4.57 11.88
C GLY A 90 5.24 5.50 11.26
N SER A 91 5.61 5.22 10.01
CA SER A 91 6.55 6.07 9.26
C SER A 91 5.81 7.23 8.60
N ARG A 92 6.51 8.33 8.30
CA ARG A 92 5.93 9.48 7.58
C ARG A 92 6.33 9.46 6.12
N ILE A 93 5.41 9.91 5.26
CA ILE A 93 5.61 10.06 3.82
C ILE A 93 5.16 11.45 3.38
N LYS A 94 5.91 12.03 2.45
CA LYS A 94 5.49 13.17 1.62
C LYS A 94 5.58 12.75 0.15
N MET A 95 4.49 12.78 -0.58
CA MET A 95 4.50 12.51 -2.02
C MET A 95 4.92 13.77 -2.78
N PHE A 96 5.63 13.61 -3.89
CA PHE A 96 5.86 14.73 -4.81
C PHE A 96 4.69 14.86 -5.77
N GLU A 97 4.36 16.10 -6.13
CA GLU A 97 3.29 16.42 -7.07
C GLU A 97 3.82 16.32 -8.50
N PHE A 98 3.04 15.70 -9.39
CA PHE A 98 3.34 15.60 -10.82
C PHE A 98 2.17 16.15 -11.62
N GLY A 99 2.44 16.78 -12.77
CA GLY A 99 1.39 17.25 -13.67
C GLY A 99 0.60 18.48 -13.19
N THR A 100 0.91 19.04 -12.01
CA THR A 100 0.43 20.36 -11.60
C THR A 100 1.31 21.41 -12.26
N SER A 101 0.87 21.93 -13.41
CA SER A 101 1.49 23.11 -14.04
C SER A 101 1.14 24.35 -13.23
N THR A 102 1.66 24.45 -12.01
CA THR A 102 1.81 25.73 -11.34
C THR A 102 3.10 26.34 -11.87
N GLU A 103 2.96 27.20 -12.87
CA GLU A 103 3.92 28.29 -13.11
C GLU A 103 4.04 29.09 -11.81
N GLN A 104 4.94 28.66 -10.93
CA GLN A 104 5.51 29.47 -9.86
C GLN A 104 6.88 28.89 -9.56
N ALA A 105 7.87 29.55 -10.14
CA ALA A 105 9.28 29.35 -9.89
C ALA A 105 9.57 29.40 -8.39
N VAL A 106 9.83 28.25 -7.79
CA VAL A 106 10.75 28.16 -6.67
C VAL A 106 11.67 27.00 -7.00
N ASP A 107 12.92 27.39 -7.28
CA ASP A 107 14.03 26.54 -7.66
C ASP A 107 14.09 25.22 -6.90
N GLN A 108 14.17 24.13 -7.67
CA GLN A 108 14.85 22.93 -7.21
C GLN A 108 15.76 22.43 -8.34
N ASP A 109 16.99 22.93 -8.29
CA ASP A 109 18.11 22.52 -9.13
C ASP A 109 18.38 21.01 -9.05
N CYS A 110 18.47 20.37 -10.22
CA CYS A 110 19.64 19.66 -10.78
C CYS A 110 19.15 18.82 -11.99
N THR A 111 19.77 18.68 -13.16
CA THR A 111 20.99 19.23 -13.78
C THR A 111 20.70 19.27 -15.28
N LYS A 112 21.11 20.35 -15.97
CA LYS A 112 21.03 20.48 -17.43
C LYS A 112 21.95 19.45 -18.10
N ASN A 113 21.46 18.75 -19.12
CA ASN A 113 22.29 18.20 -20.20
C ASN A 113 21.53 18.27 -21.53
N GLY A 114 21.99 19.20 -22.38
CA GLY A 114 22.16 19.12 -23.83
C GLY A 114 21.10 18.47 -24.72
N THR A 115 20.44 19.31 -25.51
CA THR A 115 19.66 19.02 -26.72
C THR A 115 20.45 18.27 -27.79
N SER A 116 19.83 17.30 -28.48
CA SER A 116 19.99 17.17 -29.93
C SER A 116 18.77 16.50 -30.59
N THR A 117 18.36 17.16 -31.65
CA THR A 117 17.25 17.01 -32.59
C THR A 117 17.11 15.63 -33.23
N GLY A 118 15.87 15.20 -33.50
CA GLY A 118 15.57 14.13 -34.46
C GLY A 118 14.19 13.48 -34.26
N GLN A 119 13.18 13.98 -34.97
CA GLN A 119 11.83 13.41 -35.05
C GLN A 119 11.86 12.00 -35.66
N VAL A 120 11.04 11.05 -35.18
CA VAL A 120 10.11 10.24 -36.00
C VAL A 120 8.94 9.75 -35.13
N VAL A 121 7.74 10.02 -35.62
CA VAL A 121 6.42 9.60 -35.14
C VAL A 121 6.16 8.14 -35.52
N VAL A 122 5.79 7.28 -34.58
CA VAL A 122 4.87 6.15 -34.84
C VAL A 122 4.09 5.79 -33.57
N PRO A 123 2.74 5.92 -33.53
CA PRO A 123 1.93 5.27 -32.51
C PRO A 123 1.45 3.91 -33.03
N ILE A 124 1.98 2.81 -32.49
CA ILE A 124 1.32 1.49 -32.58
C ILE A 124 0.82 1.14 -31.18
N ILE A 125 -0.28 1.78 -30.80
CA ILE A 125 -1.19 1.19 -29.81
C ILE A 125 -2.35 0.63 -30.62
N LYS A 126 -2.35 -0.69 -30.81
CA LYS A 126 -3.53 -1.41 -31.34
C LYS A 126 -4.66 -1.24 -30.34
N GLN A 127 -5.76 -0.66 -30.79
CA GLN A 127 -7.02 -0.58 -30.06
C GLN A 127 -7.40 -1.96 -29.52
N ILE A 128 -7.52 -2.08 -28.19
CA ILE A 128 -8.30 -3.14 -27.58
C ILE A 128 -9.75 -2.80 -27.90
N GLN A 129 -10.38 -3.59 -28.75
CA GLN A 129 -11.80 -3.46 -29.04
C GLN A 129 -12.60 -3.73 -27.77
N THR A 130 -13.39 -2.74 -27.38
CA THR A 130 -14.38 -2.79 -26.31
C THR A 130 -15.34 -3.96 -26.55
N ILE A 131 -15.37 -4.94 -25.66
CA ILE A 131 -16.48 -5.90 -25.60
C ILE A 131 -17.65 -5.16 -24.93
N GLU A 132 -18.63 -4.78 -25.72
CA GLU A 132 -19.94 -4.36 -25.23
C GLU A 132 -20.68 -5.60 -24.68
N THR A 133 -20.72 -5.75 -23.35
CA THR A 133 -21.76 -6.58 -22.72
C THR A 133 -22.94 -5.72 -22.32
N ASN A 134 -24.02 -5.93 -23.06
CA ASN A 134 -25.32 -5.32 -22.90
C ASN A 134 -25.86 -5.39 -21.47
N LYS A 135 -26.50 -4.28 -21.06
CA LYS A 135 -27.39 -4.15 -19.91
C LYS A 135 -28.40 -5.30 -19.87
N ASN A 136 -28.47 -6.02 -18.76
CA ASN A 136 -29.72 -6.59 -18.28
C ASN A 136 -29.99 -6.08 -16.86
N LYS A 137 -30.95 -5.15 -16.79
CA LYS A 137 -31.51 -4.60 -15.57
C LYS A 137 -32.65 -5.53 -15.10
N VAL A 138 -32.59 -5.89 -13.82
CA VAL A 138 -33.72 -6.24 -12.92
C VAL A 138 -34.32 -7.65 -13.06
N GLN A 139 -34.09 -8.46 -12.02
CA GLN A 139 -35.21 -9.04 -11.26
C GLN A 139 -34.91 -8.98 -9.76
N LYS A 140 -35.53 -7.97 -9.13
CA LYS A 140 -35.70 -7.83 -7.69
C LYS A 140 -36.79 -8.81 -7.29
N LYS A 141 -36.47 -9.89 -6.57
CA LYS A 141 -37.46 -10.75 -5.94
C LYS A 141 -37.21 -10.81 -4.44
N ASN A 142 -38.26 -10.42 -3.73
CA ASN A 142 -38.35 -10.16 -2.30
C ASN A 142 -38.08 -11.41 -1.48
N LEU A 143 -37.30 -11.28 -0.40
CA LEU A 143 -37.54 -12.09 0.81
C LEU A 143 -38.02 -11.15 1.91
N ARG A 144 -39.32 -11.29 2.18
CA ARG A 144 -40.06 -10.67 3.26
C ARG A 144 -39.67 -11.36 4.57
N ASN A 145 -39.61 -10.56 5.63
CA ASN A 145 -39.49 -10.97 7.02
C ASN A 145 -40.45 -12.10 7.39
N SER A 146 -39.98 -12.97 8.28
CA SER A 146 -40.80 -13.69 9.25
C SER A 146 -39.99 -13.73 10.56
N GLU A 147 -40.31 -12.82 11.46
CA GLU A 147 -40.19 -13.12 12.89
C GLU A 147 -41.35 -14.06 13.24
N SER A 148 -41.08 -15.16 13.93
CA SER A 148 -41.47 -15.28 15.34
C SER A 148 -41.05 -16.64 15.94
N ASP A 149 -40.68 -16.54 17.21
CA ASP A 149 -40.92 -17.49 18.30
C ASP A 149 -39.81 -18.41 18.82
N GLU A 150 -39.78 -18.37 20.15
CA GLU A 150 -38.79 -18.70 21.14
C GLU A 150 -38.63 -20.21 21.39
N ASN A 151 -37.43 -20.65 21.81
CA ASN A 151 -37.14 -21.11 23.18
C ASN A 151 -35.92 -22.05 23.29
N LYS A 152 -35.10 -21.77 24.31
CA LYS A 152 -34.32 -22.67 25.20
C LYS A 152 -33.01 -23.32 24.73
N ASN A 153 -31.93 -22.86 25.37
CA ASN A 153 -30.81 -23.57 26.04
C ASN A 153 -30.28 -24.89 25.43
N TYR A 154 -28.95 -24.99 25.29
CA TYR A 154 -28.05 -25.86 26.05
C TYR A 154 -26.61 -25.76 25.49
N GLY A 155 -25.63 -25.69 26.37
CA GLY A 155 -24.21 -25.60 26.02
C GLY A 155 -23.63 -26.87 25.37
N LYS A 156 -22.51 -26.70 24.66
CA LYS A 156 -21.49 -27.72 24.33
C LYS A 156 -20.25 -26.97 23.80
N ASN A 157 -19.16 -26.95 24.56
CA ASN A 157 -18.07 -27.93 24.55
C ASN A 157 -17.20 -27.84 23.28
N TYR A 158 -16.08 -27.13 23.40
CA TYR A 158 -14.93 -27.26 22.50
C TYR A 158 -14.16 -28.53 22.87
N PRO A 159 -13.68 -29.35 21.90
CA PRO A 159 -12.87 -30.52 22.20
C PRO A 159 -11.47 -30.09 22.64
N SER A 160 -11.09 -30.46 23.87
CA SER A 160 -9.75 -30.31 24.42
C SER A 160 -8.81 -31.37 23.82
N VAL A 161 -7.75 -30.92 23.17
CA VAL A 161 -6.60 -31.74 22.76
C VAL A 161 -5.72 -31.94 24.00
N PRO A 162 -5.34 -33.18 24.40
CA PRO A 162 -4.45 -33.38 25.53
C PRO A 162 -2.98 -33.19 25.10
N TYR A 163 -2.33 -32.12 25.58
CA TYR A 163 -0.88 -32.01 25.56
C TYR A 163 -0.32 -32.72 26.80
N ARG A 164 0.40 -33.83 26.62
CA ARG A 164 1.13 -34.52 27.70
C ARG A 164 2.50 -33.88 27.85
N ASP A 165 2.67 -33.02 28.84
CA ASP A 165 3.98 -32.63 29.34
C ASP A 165 4.47 -33.65 30.37
N HIS A 166 5.60 -34.29 30.09
CA HIS A 166 6.27 -35.25 30.98
C HIS A 166 7.35 -34.56 31.82
N LEU A 167 6.99 -33.55 32.60
CA LEU A 167 7.88 -32.98 33.62
C LEU A 167 7.55 -33.58 34.99
N LYS A 168 8.36 -34.56 35.42
CA LYS A 168 8.38 -34.99 36.82
C LYS A 168 9.13 -33.93 37.63
N ILE A 169 8.42 -33.23 38.50
CA ILE A 169 9.01 -32.40 39.56
C ILE A 169 9.36 -33.37 40.70
N SER A 170 10.65 -33.54 40.98
CA SER A 170 11.12 -34.13 42.22
C SER A 170 11.38 -33.00 43.21
N ASP A 171 10.47 -32.84 44.17
CA ASP A 171 10.69 -32.00 45.34
C ASP A 171 11.60 -32.76 46.32
N GLU A 172 12.86 -32.35 46.40
CA GLU A 172 13.71 -32.41 47.61
C GLU A 172 15.12 -31.92 47.23
N LYS A 173 15.42 -30.66 47.54
CA LYS A 173 16.81 -30.19 47.64
C LYS A 173 17.04 -29.77 49.09
N ASN A 174 17.80 -30.59 49.81
CA ASN A 174 18.32 -30.29 51.13
C ASN A 174 19.51 -29.32 50.99
N TYR A 175 19.50 -28.21 51.73
CA TYR A 175 20.48 -27.11 51.65
C TYR A 175 21.48 -27.09 52.81
N ASP A 176 21.62 -28.19 53.56
CA ASP A 176 22.49 -28.24 54.74
C ASP A 176 23.90 -28.80 54.45
N GLU A 177 24.66 -28.21 53.51
CA GLU A 177 26.11 -28.40 53.46
C GLU A 177 26.85 -27.03 53.45
N PRO A 178 27.85 -26.83 54.34
CA PRO A 178 28.65 -25.61 54.32
C PRO A 178 29.71 -25.66 53.20
N LEU A 179 29.99 -24.49 52.64
CA LEU A 179 30.96 -24.21 51.57
C LEU A 179 32.39 -24.70 51.86
#